data_AF-A0A182PQJ6-F1
#
_entry.id   AF-A0A182PQJ6-F1
#
_cell.length_a   1.000
_cell.length_b   1.000
_cell.length_c   1.000
_cell.angle_alpha   90.00
_cell.angle_beta   90.00
_cell.angle_gamma   90.00
#
_symmetry.space_group_name_H-M   'P 1'
#
loop_
_entity.id
_entity.type
_entity.pdbx_description
1 polymer ?
#
loop_
_entity_poly.entity_id
_entity_poly.type
_entity_poly.pdbx_seq_one_letter_code
_entity_poly.pdbx_strand_id
1 'polypeptide(L)'
;MLMFCPTCGNLLLVEESTDSLRFSCNTCPYICKIRRTISSRIYPKLKEVDHVMGGSAAWENVDSTDAVCPSCAHDRAYFMQMQTRSADEPMTTFYKCCNQTCGHNWPVMKRSHVSLETAVLLTGSKRALTVPSAAKDVEEDTKVIQTHRKDALSKAVEMLKNGRVIAIPTDTVYGLTCSANNSRAIRFLYNIKGRNELKPVAICVADIKDVRKWGETDHLSDELLNELFPGAVTLVVKRSSKLNNPELNPGVEKIGIRITECQFIQNVCKEFKKPIALTSANKSSSKSTLNVNEFKELWNDLGAVFDAGPLGLSEKQRAASTVIDLSVPERFKIIRWGIAAEKIISIVEKYNFREAE
;
A
#
# COMPACT_ATOMS: atom_id res chain seq x y z
N MET A 1 16.22 20.21 -24.01
CA MET A 1 17.15 20.28 -25.16
C MET A 1 18.04 21.46 -24.84
N LEU A 2 19.30 21.19 -24.51
CA LEU A 2 20.25 22.24 -24.14
C LEU A 2 20.64 22.98 -25.42
N MET A 3 20.48 24.31 -25.43
CA MET A 3 20.85 25.16 -26.57
C MET A 3 22.21 25.78 -26.27
N PHE A 4 23.17 25.62 -27.19
CA PHE A 4 24.52 26.13 -27.04
C PHE A 4 24.72 27.35 -27.92
N CYS A 5 25.55 28.29 -27.46
CA CYS A 5 25.92 29.48 -28.20
C CYS A 5 26.70 29.08 -29.45
N PRO A 6 26.30 29.55 -30.65
CA PRO A 6 27.01 29.22 -31.89
C PRO A 6 28.41 29.87 -31.96
N THR A 7 28.69 30.88 -31.13
CA THR A 7 29.96 31.62 -31.15
C THR A 7 31.00 31.04 -30.20
N CYS A 8 30.61 30.61 -29.00
CA CYS A 8 31.56 30.15 -27.96
C CYS A 8 31.26 28.74 -27.42
N GLY A 9 30.22 28.06 -27.91
CA GLY A 9 29.86 26.70 -27.48
C GLY A 9 29.30 26.59 -26.07
N ASN A 10 29.22 27.68 -25.30
CA ASN A 10 28.68 27.66 -23.95
C ASN A 10 27.15 27.61 -23.92
N LEU A 11 26.60 27.09 -22.82
CA LEU A 11 25.16 26.93 -22.64
C LEU A 11 24.46 28.30 -22.64
N LEU A 12 23.38 28.42 -23.41
CA LEU A 12 22.52 29.59 -23.41
C LEU A 12 21.54 29.53 -22.24
N LEU A 13 21.43 30.63 -21.51
CA LEU A 13 20.51 30.82 -20.40
C LEU A 13 19.26 31.58 -20.86
N VAL A 14 18.12 31.34 -20.21
CA VAL A 14 16.87 32.05 -20.50
C VAL A 14 16.78 33.26 -19.60
N GLU A 15 16.66 34.44 -20.19
CA GLU A 15 16.41 35.71 -19.52
C GLU A 15 15.05 36.28 -19.93
N GLU A 16 14.39 36.96 -19.00
CA GLU A 16 13.18 37.73 -19.26
C GLU A 16 13.54 39.18 -19.58
N SER A 17 13.13 39.66 -20.75
CA SER A 17 13.21 41.06 -21.14
C SER A 17 11.79 41.64 -21.16
N THR A 18 11.68 42.96 -21.02
CA THR A 18 10.41 43.72 -20.95
C THR A 18 9.31 43.26 -21.91
N ASP A 19 9.66 42.82 -23.13
CA ASP A 19 8.68 42.43 -24.16
C ASP A 19 8.73 40.95 -24.57
N SER A 20 9.71 40.14 -24.13
CA SER A 20 9.80 38.71 -24.51
C SER A 20 10.92 37.95 -23.77
N LEU A 21 10.78 36.62 -23.69
CA LEU A 21 11.86 35.72 -23.26
C LEU A 21 12.96 35.61 -24.34
N ARG A 22 14.22 35.68 -23.91
CA ARG A 22 15.40 35.59 -24.79
C ARG A 22 16.44 34.62 -24.24
N PHE A 23 17.21 34.02 -25.12
CA PHE A 23 18.43 33.30 -24.78
C PHE A 23 19.61 34.27 -24.73
N SER A 24 20.34 34.30 -23.62
CA SER A 24 21.59 35.03 -23.44
C SER A 24 22.75 34.06 -23.21
N CYS A 25 23.92 34.40 -23.73
CA CYS A 25 25.16 33.72 -23.35
C CYS A 25 25.84 34.48 -22.22
N ASN A 26 26.28 33.78 -21.17
CA ASN A 26 26.98 34.41 -20.05
C ASN A 26 28.46 34.72 -20.36
N THR A 27 28.98 34.28 -21.50
CA THR A 27 30.41 34.38 -21.84
C THR A 27 30.67 35.28 -23.04
N CYS A 28 29.66 35.53 -23.89
CA CYS A 28 29.81 36.41 -25.05
C CYS A 28 28.51 37.21 -25.28
N PRO A 29 28.53 38.32 -26.04
CA PRO A 29 27.38 39.20 -26.21
C PRO A 29 26.27 38.61 -27.12
N TYR A 30 26.25 37.29 -27.32
CA TYR A 30 25.25 36.63 -28.14
C TYR A 30 23.89 36.60 -27.45
N ILE A 31 22.87 37.16 -28.11
CA ILE A 31 21.49 37.20 -27.64
C ILE A 31 20.57 36.74 -28.77
N CYS A 32 19.62 35.86 -28.45
CA CYS A 32 18.64 35.34 -29.42
C CYS A 32 17.23 35.31 -28.82
N LYS A 33 16.23 35.84 -29.54
CA LYS A 33 14.84 35.88 -29.05
C LYS A 33 14.15 34.52 -29.17
N ILE A 34 13.40 34.12 -28.15
CA ILE A 34 12.63 32.87 -28.16
C ILE A 34 11.33 33.11 -28.93
N ARG A 35 11.26 32.61 -30.18
CA ARG A 35 10.09 32.81 -31.06
C ARG A 35 9.03 31.69 -30.96
N ARG A 36 9.36 30.57 -30.32
CA ARG A 36 8.48 29.38 -30.24
C ARG A 36 8.60 28.75 -28.87
N THR A 37 7.55 28.10 -28.40
CA THR A 37 7.55 27.33 -27.16
C THR A 37 8.49 26.13 -27.29
N ILE A 38 9.54 26.08 -26.49
CA ILE A 38 10.50 24.97 -26.45
C ILE A 38 10.24 24.19 -25.17
N SER A 39 9.88 22.90 -25.30
CA SER A 39 9.77 21.98 -24.18
C SER A 39 10.64 20.76 -24.43
N SER A 40 11.25 20.22 -23.37
CA SER A 40 11.90 18.91 -23.45
C SER A 40 11.48 18.04 -22.30
N ARG A 41 11.05 16.82 -22.61
CA ARG A 41 10.78 15.77 -21.64
C ARG A 41 11.93 14.78 -21.68
N ILE A 42 12.60 14.60 -20.54
CA ILE A 42 13.57 13.53 -20.35
C ILE A 42 12.86 12.46 -19.53
N TYR A 43 12.69 11.28 -20.09
CA TYR A 43 12.19 10.13 -19.35
C TYR A 43 13.40 9.40 -18.78
N PRO A 44 13.65 9.47 -17.45
CA PRO A 44 14.72 8.72 -16.85
C PRO A 44 14.43 7.23 -17.05
N LYS A 45 15.34 6.51 -17.71
CA LYS A 45 15.31 5.05 -17.68
C LYS A 45 15.66 4.62 -16.28
N LEU A 46 14.78 3.86 -15.62
CA LEU A 46 15.13 3.22 -14.37
C LEU A 46 16.35 2.34 -14.62
N LYS A 47 17.37 2.50 -13.77
CA LYS A 47 18.47 1.55 -13.68
C LYS A 47 17.85 0.18 -13.36
N GLU A 48 18.21 -0.85 -14.10
CA GLU A 48 17.80 -2.20 -13.76
C GLU A 48 18.27 -2.48 -12.33
N VAL A 49 17.32 -2.89 -11.48
CA VAL A 49 17.63 -3.24 -10.10
C VAL A 49 18.26 -4.61 -10.18
N ASP A 50 19.59 -4.67 -10.07
CA ASP A 50 20.30 -5.93 -9.91
C ASP A 50 19.68 -6.67 -8.72
N HIS A 51 19.36 -7.96 -8.91
CA HIS A 51 18.91 -8.79 -7.81
C HIS A 51 19.98 -8.74 -6.71
N VAL A 52 19.59 -8.29 -5.51
CA VAL A 52 20.48 -8.09 -4.35
C VAL A 52 21.32 -9.33 -4.02
N MET A 53 20.88 -10.52 -4.46
CA MET A 53 21.52 -11.81 -4.21
C MET A 53 22.31 -12.35 -5.43
N GLY A 54 22.52 -11.53 -6.46
CA GLY A 54 23.12 -11.92 -7.74
C GLY A 54 22.25 -12.91 -8.53
N GLY A 55 22.54 -13.07 -9.82
CA GLY A 55 21.87 -14.06 -10.67
C GLY A 55 22.17 -15.50 -10.27
N SER A 56 21.87 -16.47 -11.14
CA SER A 56 22.19 -17.89 -10.92
C SER A 56 23.67 -18.13 -10.58
N ALA A 57 24.57 -17.35 -11.18
CA ALA A 57 26.02 -17.42 -10.98
C ALA A 57 26.49 -17.15 -9.54
N ALA A 58 25.72 -16.38 -8.75
CA ALA A 58 26.11 -16.07 -7.36
C ALA A 58 26.00 -17.29 -6.42
N TRP A 59 25.31 -18.36 -6.84
CA TRP A 59 25.06 -19.55 -6.04
C TRP A 59 25.84 -20.78 -6.50
N GLU A 60 26.63 -20.68 -7.57
CA GLU A 60 27.32 -21.83 -8.18
C GLU A 60 28.44 -22.41 -7.30
N ASN A 61 29.05 -21.59 -6.43
CA ASN A 61 30.17 -21.99 -5.56
C ASN A 61 29.87 -21.80 -4.06
N VAL A 62 28.60 -21.79 -3.69
CA VAL A 62 28.18 -21.51 -2.30
C VAL A 62 28.09 -22.81 -1.50
N ASP A 63 28.58 -22.79 -0.26
CA ASP A 63 28.54 -23.95 0.64
C ASP A 63 27.10 -24.38 0.98
N SER A 64 26.91 -25.69 1.19
CA SER A 64 25.62 -26.27 1.56
C SER A 64 25.57 -26.65 3.04
N THR A 65 24.41 -26.51 3.66
CA THR A 65 24.12 -26.93 5.04
C THR A 65 22.82 -27.74 5.11
N ASP A 66 22.62 -28.48 6.20
CA ASP A 66 21.43 -29.32 6.46
C ASP A 66 20.19 -28.51 6.91
N ALA A 67 19.96 -27.34 6.31
CA ALA A 67 18.80 -26.52 6.60
C ALA A 67 17.59 -26.97 5.76
N VAL A 68 16.50 -27.35 6.45
CA VAL A 68 15.27 -27.80 5.80
C VAL A 68 14.54 -26.63 5.14
N CYS A 69 14.24 -26.78 3.85
CA CYS A 69 13.50 -25.78 3.08
C CYS A 69 12.04 -25.67 3.57
N PRO A 70 11.56 -24.47 3.94
CA PRO A 70 10.19 -24.29 4.42
C PRO A 70 9.12 -24.48 3.32
N SER A 71 9.51 -24.42 2.04
CA SER A 71 8.57 -24.54 0.92
C SER A 71 8.41 -25.97 0.41
N CYS A 72 9.47 -26.78 0.40
CA CYS A 72 9.44 -28.13 -0.19
C CYS A 72 9.94 -29.22 0.75
N ALA A 73 10.28 -28.89 2.00
CA ALA A 73 10.81 -29.80 3.01
C ALA A 73 12.08 -30.55 2.59
N HIS A 74 12.85 -30.01 1.64
CA HIS A 74 14.14 -30.60 1.25
C HIS A 74 15.20 -30.32 2.32
N ASP A 75 16.00 -31.33 2.66
CA ASP A 75 16.89 -31.29 3.83
C ASP A 75 18.18 -30.49 3.64
N ARG A 76 18.48 -30.02 2.42
CA ARG A 76 19.70 -29.28 2.11
C ARG A 76 19.43 -27.90 1.50
N ALA A 77 20.21 -26.92 1.95
CA ALA A 77 20.20 -25.57 1.42
C ALA A 77 21.61 -25.03 1.25
N TYR A 78 21.84 -24.29 0.17
CA TYR A 78 23.01 -23.42 0.05
C TYR A 78 22.87 -22.25 1.02
N PHE A 79 23.96 -21.81 1.64
CA PHE A 79 23.93 -20.67 2.55
C PHE A 79 24.96 -19.60 2.18
N MET A 80 24.55 -18.34 2.17
CA MET A 80 25.41 -17.20 1.93
C MET A 80 25.24 -16.20 3.06
N GLN A 81 26.35 -15.69 3.60
CA GLN A 81 26.33 -14.64 4.62
C GLN A 81 26.61 -13.30 3.97
N MET A 82 25.77 -12.32 4.24
CA MET A 82 25.91 -10.97 3.72
C MET A 82 25.69 -9.94 4.82
N GLN A 83 26.54 -8.92 4.83
CA GLN A 83 26.40 -7.78 5.74
C GLN A 83 25.32 -6.84 5.21
N THR A 84 24.11 -6.95 5.75
CA THR A 84 22.96 -6.12 5.34
C THR A 84 22.71 -4.92 6.25
N ARG A 85 23.47 -4.82 7.36
CA ARG A 85 23.32 -3.82 8.43
C ARG A 85 24.68 -3.31 8.90
N SER A 86 24.70 -2.37 9.85
CA SER A 86 25.92 -1.81 10.44
C SER A 86 26.92 -2.89 10.86
N ALA A 87 28.22 -2.60 10.79
CA ALA A 87 29.31 -3.55 11.08
C ALA A 87 29.23 -4.17 12.50
N ASP A 88 28.56 -3.50 13.43
CA ASP A 88 28.35 -3.95 14.81
C ASP A 88 27.28 -5.06 14.94
N GLU A 89 26.51 -5.34 13.87
CA GLU A 89 25.57 -6.46 13.81
C GLU A 89 26.19 -7.65 13.05
N PRO A 90 25.97 -8.89 13.51
CA PRO A 90 26.50 -10.07 12.82
C PRO A 90 25.84 -10.23 11.44
N MET A 91 26.60 -10.81 10.51
CA MET A 91 26.15 -11.04 9.13
C MET A 91 24.81 -11.80 9.09
N THR A 92 23.95 -11.42 8.14
CA THR A 92 22.69 -12.13 7.90
C THR A 92 22.96 -13.33 7.01
N THR A 93 22.64 -14.53 7.49
CA THR A 93 22.69 -15.76 6.69
C THR A 93 21.40 -15.89 5.87
N PHE A 94 21.55 -16.08 4.57
CA PHE A 94 20.48 -16.41 3.64
C PHE A 94 20.64 -17.83 3.14
N TYR A 95 19.53 -18.56 3.06
CA TYR A 95 19.47 -19.90 2.52
C TYR A 95 18.81 -19.91 1.15
N LYS A 96 19.24 -20.84 0.29
CA LYS A 96 18.61 -21.20 -0.97
C LYS A 96 18.46 -22.71 -1.05
N CYS A 97 17.27 -23.19 -1.36
CA CYS A 97 17.00 -24.62 -1.47
C CYS A 97 17.88 -25.26 -2.54
N CYS A 98 18.54 -26.40 -2.23
CA CYS A 98 19.37 -27.13 -3.19
C CYS A 98 18.56 -27.83 -4.30
N ASN A 99 17.25 -28.01 -4.10
CA ASN A 99 16.37 -28.57 -5.12
C ASN A 99 16.21 -27.60 -6.31
N GLN A 100 16.65 -28.06 -7.50
CA GLN A 100 16.65 -27.31 -8.76
C GLN A 100 15.25 -26.87 -9.21
N THR A 101 14.18 -27.55 -8.80
CA THR A 101 12.80 -27.15 -9.12
C THR A 101 12.22 -26.13 -8.13
N CYS A 102 12.73 -26.05 -6.91
CA CYS A 102 12.18 -25.19 -5.87
C CYS A 102 12.85 -23.81 -5.84
N GLY A 103 14.19 -23.75 -5.76
CA GLY A 103 14.94 -22.49 -5.77
C GLY A 103 14.54 -21.45 -4.71
N HIS A 104 13.77 -21.84 -3.68
CA HIS A 104 13.25 -20.92 -2.66
C HIS A 104 14.39 -20.32 -1.84
N ASN A 105 14.36 -19.01 -1.61
CA ASN A 105 15.34 -18.27 -0.83
C ASN A 105 14.71 -17.73 0.45
N TRP A 106 15.34 -17.93 1.61
CA TRP A 106 14.84 -17.43 2.90
C TRP A 106 15.98 -16.99 3.84
N PRO A 107 15.79 -15.91 4.63
CA PRO A 107 16.77 -15.51 5.64
C PRO A 107 16.66 -16.32 6.93
N VAL A 108 17.75 -16.43 7.68
CA VAL A 108 17.72 -16.88 9.08
C VAL A 108 17.07 -15.81 9.94
N MET A 109 15.87 -16.08 10.43
CA MET A 109 15.27 -15.26 11.48
C MET A 109 15.94 -15.63 12.81
N LYS A 110 16.62 -14.67 13.45
CA LYS A 110 17.03 -14.83 14.85
C LYS A 110 15.76 -15.06 15.68
N ARG A 111 15.58 -16.28 16.21
CA ARG A 111 14.63 -16.51 17.29
C ARG A 111 15.07 -15.62 18.45
N SER A 112 14.26 -14.65 18.84
CA SER A 112 14.40 -14.03 20.14
C SER A 112 14.32 -15.14 21.19
N HIS A 113 15.34 -15.26 22.02
CA HIS A 113 15.35 -16.16 23.15
C HIS A 113 14.17 -15.80 24.08
N VAL A 114 13.08 -16.56 23.98
CA VAL A 114 12.15 -16.77 25.08
C VAL A 114 12.31 -18.24 25.43
N SER A 115 12.97 -18.49 26.56
CA SER A 115 13.20 -19.84 27.11
C SER A 115 11.88 -20.56 27.32
N LEU A 116 11.64 -21.60 26.53
CA LEU A 116 10.55 -22.56 26.68
C LEU A 116 10.93 -23.70 27.63
N GLU A 117 11.47 -23.36 28.79
CA GLU A 117 11.69 -24.29 29.90
C GLU A 117 11.15 -23.65 31.18
N THR A 118 9.84 -23.75 31.40
CA THR A 118 9.12 -23.83 32.70
C THR A 118 7.62 -23.75 32.41
N ALA A 119 7.03 -24.84 31.92
CA ALA A 119 5.58 -25.06 31.94
C ALA A 119 5.24 -26.55 31.73
N VAL A 120 5.93 -27.44 32.44
CA VAL A 120 5.51 -28.84 32.58
C VAL A 120 5.56 -29.17 34.06
N LEU A 121 4.47 -28.88 34.76
CA LEU A 121 3.96 -29.56 35.96
C LEU A 121 2.77 -28.74 36.46
N LEU A 122 1.71 -29.44 36.90
CA LEU A 122 0.40 -28.92 37.31
C LEU A 122 -0.59 -28.68 36.14
N THR A 123 -1.05 -29.77 35.52
CA THR A 123 -2.38 -30.34 35.82
C THR A 123 -2.56 -31.58 34.95
N GLY A 124 -2.70 -32.75 35.58
CA GLY A 124 -3.06 -33.98 34.89
C GLY A 124 -4.50 -33.92 34.40
N SER A 125 -4.69 -34.00 33.09
CA SER A 125 -5.86 -34.67 32.52
C SER A 125 -5.59 -35.02 31.06
N LYS A 126 -5.46 -36.31 30.79
CA LYS A 126 -5.37 -36.88 29.44
C LYS A 126 -6.71 -36.68 28.74
N ARG A 127 -6.81 -35.75 27.79
CA ARG A 127 -7.76 -35.84 26.68
C ARG A 127 -7.06 -35.48 25.38
N ALA A 128 -6.89 -36.51 24.54
CA ALA A 128 -6.47 -36.37 23.17
C ALA A 128 -7.52 -35.55 22.40
N LEU A 129 -7.13 -34.37 21.93
CA LEU A 129 -7.87 -33.65 20.89
C LEU A 129 -7.23 -34.03 19.55
N THR A 130 -7.82 -35.02 18.92
CA THR A 130 -7.60 -35.36 17.51
C THR A 130 -7.91 -34.15 16.64
N VAL A 131 -6.89 -33.59 15.99
CA VAL A 131 -7.06 -32.63 14.91
C VAL A 131 -7.47 -33.42 13.66
N PRO A 132 -8.60 -33.14 12.99
CA PRO A 132 -8.93 -33.84 11.76
C PRO A 132 -7.97 -33.38 10.66
N SER A 133 -7.19 -34.34 10.18
CA SER A 133 -6.51 -34.28 8.88
C SER A 133 -7.58 -34.26 7.78
N ALA A 134 -7.62 -33.17 7.03
CA ALA A 134 -8.23 -33.15 5.70
C ALA A 134 -7.30 -32.39 4.76
N ALA A 135 -6.36 -33.13 4.17
CA ALA A 135 -5.79 -32.77 2.89
C ALA A 135 -6.92 -32.80 1.85
N LYS A 136 -7.15 -31.69 1.16
CA LYS A 136 -7.70 -31.66 -0.19
C LYS A 136 -7.06 -30.52 -0.96
N ASP A 137 -6.44 -30.93 -2.05
CA ASP A 137 -5.98 -30.18 -3.22
C ASP A 137 -6.71 -28.84 -3.39
N VAL A 138 -5.98 -27.73 -3.31
CA VAL A 138 -6.51 -26.41 -3.63
C VAL A 138 -6.18 -26.14 -5.08
N GLU A 139 -7.17 -26.37 -5.94
CA GLU A 139 -7.22 -25.94 -7.33
C GLU A 139 -6.80 -24.47 -7.45
N GLU A 140 -5.82 -24.21 -8.32
CA GLU A 140 -5.18 -22.91 -8.58
C GLU A 140 -6.14 -21.79 -9.06
N ASP A 141 -7.42 -22.10 -9.29
CA ASP A 141 -8.45 -21.20 -9.84
C ASP A 141 -9.42 -20.61 -8.79
N THR A 142 -9.27 -20.93 -7.49
CA THR A 142 -10.29 -20.59 -6.45
C THR A 142 -10.16 -19.21 -5.78
N LYS A 143 -9.13 -18.41 -6.06
CA LYS A 143 -8.91 -17.14 -5.34
C LYS A 143 -9.67 -15.94 -5.87
N VAL A 144 -10.09 -15.93 -7.14
CA VAL A 144 -10.82 -14.80 -7.74
C VAL A 144 -12.31 -15.04 -7.64
N ILE A 145 -13.03 -14.15 -6.96
CA ILE A 145 -14.48 -14.22 -6.74
C ILE A 145 -15.13 -13.03 -7.41
N GLN A 146 -15.99 -13.28 -8.39
CA GLN A 146 -16.75 -12.21 -9.03
C GLN A 146 -17.74 -11.58 -8.04
N THR A 147 -17.77 -10.24 -7.95
CA THR A 147 -18.59 -9.50 -6.97
C THR A 147 -20.09 -9.67 -7.15
N HIS A 148 -20.54 -10.01 -8.36
CA HIS A 148 -21.95 -10.26 -8.67
C HIS A 148 -22.43 -11.64 -8.22
N ARG A 149 -21.54 -12.52 -7.73
CA ARG A 149 -21.94 -13.81 -7.16
C ARG A 149 -22.73 -13.60 -5.87
N LYS A 150 -23.78 -14.41 -5.68
CA LYS A 150 -24.67 -14.35 -4.50
C LYS A 150 -23.92 -14.56 -3.17
N ASP A 151 -22.88 -15.38 -3.17
CA ASP A 151 -22.07 -15.72 -2.00
C ASP A 151 -20.84 -14.80 -1.81
N ALA A 152 -20.61 -13.84 -2.70
CA ALA A 152 -19.41 -13.00 -2.64
C ALA A 152 -19.35 -12.15 -1.37
N LEU A 153 -20.48 -11.53 -1.00
CA LEU A 153 -20.56 -10.68 0.19
C LEU A 153 -20.29 -11.46 1.48
N SER A 154 -20.97 -12.60 1.66
CA SER A 154 -20.80 -13.44 2.86
C SER A 154 -19.37 -13.96 2.97
N LYS A 155 -18.77 -14.41 1.85
CA LYS A 155 -17.36 -14.82 1.81
C LYS A 155 -16.41 -13.68 2.17
N ALA A 156 -16.61 -12.47 1.65
CA ALA A 156 -15.75 -11.33 1.99
C ALA A 156 -15.77 -11.05 3.49
N VAL A 157 -16.97 -11.02 4.08
CA VAL A 157 -17.16 -10.78 5.51
C VAL A 157 -16.57 -11.90 6.37
N GLU A 158 -16.73 -13.16 5.97
CA GLU A 158 -16.15 -14.31 6.64
C GLU A 158 -14.60 -14.24 6.64
N MET A 159 -14.01 -13.92 5.49
CA MET A 159 -12.55 -13.78 5.37
C MET A 159 -12.02 -12.65 6.27
N LEU A 160 -12.71 -11.52 6.33
CA LEU A 160 -12.36 -10.42 7.25
C LEU A 160 -12.49 -10.82 8.72
N LYS A 161 -13.55 -11.55 9.09
CA LYS A 161 -13.74 -12.10 10.44
C LYS A 161 -12.63 -13.07 10.83
N ASN A 162 -12.16 -13.88 9.87
CA ASN A 162 -11.07 -14.82 10.03
C ASN A 162 -9.67 -14.16 9.96
N GLY A 163 -9.60 -12.82 9.92
CA GLY A 163 -8.34 -12.08 9.92
C GLY A 163 -7.52 -12.21 8.63
N ARG A 164 -8.16 -12.58 7.52
CA ARG A 164 -7.53 -12.62 6.20
C ARG A 164 -7.47 -11.23 5.58
N VAL A 165 -6.46 -11.02 4.73
CA VAL A 165 -6.38 -9.86 3.84
C VAL A 165 -7.02 -10.25 2.51
N ILE A 166 -7.91 -9.41 1.99
CA ILE A 166 -8.60 -9.63 0.71
C ILE A 166 -8.38 -8.42 -0.20
N ALA A 167 -8.42 -8.62 -1.52
CA ALA A 167 -8.50 -7.52 -2.48
C ALA A 167 -9.96 -7.24 -2.85
N ILE A 168 -10.33 -5.96 -2.94
CA ILE A 168 -11.71 -5.53 -3.16
C ILE A 168 -11.75 -4.34 -4.13
N PRO A 169 -12.77 -4.22 -5.00
CA PRO A 169 -12.95 -3.02 -5.81
C PRO A 169 -13.36 -1.83 -4.92
N THR A 170 -12.89 -0.64 -5.31
CA THR A 170 -13.41 0.63 -4.78
C THR A 170 -13.95 1.47 -5.93
N ASP A 171 -14.49 2.64 -5.62
CA ASP A 171 -14.91 3.68 -6.56
C ASP A 171 -13.76 4.36 -7.32
N THR A 172 -12.49 4.11 -6.93
CA THR A 172 -11.32 4.66 -7.65
C THR A 172 -10.40 3.57 -8.20
N VAL A 173 -9.93 2.67 -7.34
CA VAL A 173 -8.87 1.69 -7.66
C VAL A 173 -9.09 0.42 -6.84
N TYR A 174 -8.54 -0.71 -7.24
CA TYR A 174 -8.57 -1.89 -6.37
C TYR A 174 -7.78 -1.62 -5.08
N GLY A 175 -8.30 -2.13 -3.96
CA GLY A 175 -7.70 -1.98 -2.65
C GLY A 175 -7.46 -3.31 -1.95
N LEU A 176 -6.43 -3.38 -1.13
CA LEU A 176 -6.28 -4.44 -0.13
C LEU A 176 -6.98 -4.00 1.15
N THR A 177 -7.71 -4.93 1.75
CA THR A 177 -8.45 -4.68 2.97
C THR A 177 -8.38 -5.83 3.95
N CYS A 178 -8.41 -5.49 5.23
CA CYS A 178 -8.51 -6.42 6.35
C CYS A 178 -9.20 -5.72 7.54
N SER A 179 -9.49 -6.45 8.61
CA SER A 179 -10.07 -5.82 9.81
C SER A 179 -9.09 -4.84 10.46
N ALA A 180 -9.51 -3.59 10.65
CA ALA A 180 -8.69 -2.57 11.32
C ALA A 180 -8.50 -2.86 12.83
N ASN A 181 -9.35 -3.71 13.42
CA ASN A 181 -9.27 -4.12 14.82
C ASN A 181 -8.45 -5.40 15.03
N ASN A 182 -7.94 -6.03 13.97
CA ASN A 182 -7.17 -7.26 14.07
C ASN A 182 -5.68 -6.97 13.82
N SER A 183 -4.90 -6.92 14.89
CA SER A 183 -3.45 -6.67 14.86
C SER A 183 -2.69 -7.62 13.93
N ARG A 184 -3.04 -8.92 13.94
CA ARG A 184 -2.42 -9.91 13.05
C ARG A 184 -2.71 -9.62 11.58
N ALA A 185 -3.94 -9.26 11.26
CA ALA A 185 -4.34 -8.95 9.89
C ALA A 185 -3.65 -7.66 9.37
N ILE A 186 -3.49 -6.65 10.24
CA ILE A 186 -2.76 -5.42 9.91
C ILE A 186 -1.28 -5.70 9.65
N ARG A 187 -0.61 -6.50 10.48
CA ARG A 187 0.78 -6.92 10.23
C ARG A 187 0.91 -7.66 8.90
N PHE A 188 -0.01 -8.57 8.59
CA PHE A 188 -0.03 -9.23 7.28
C PHE A 188 -0.23 -8.22 6.14
N LEU A 189 -1.13 -7.26 6.28
CA LEU A 189 -1.34 -6.22 5.28
C LEU A 189 -0.06 -5.41 5.00
N TYR A 190 0.71 -5.05 6.04
CA TYR A 190 2.00 -4.37 5.87
C TYR A 190 3.05 -5.25 5.20
N ASN A 191 3.13 -6.53 5.59
CA ASN A 191 4.04 -7.51 5.01
C ASN A 191 3.79 -7.68 3.50
N ILE A 192 2.54 -7.90 3.09
CA ILE A 192 2.14 -8.04 1.67
C ILE A 192 2.57 -6.81 0.86
N LYS A 193 2.44 -5.62 1.44
CA LYS A 193 2.76 -4.36 0.76
C LYS A 193 4.26 -4.06 0.71
N GLY A 194 5.09 -4.83 1.42
CA GLY A 194 6.50 -4.51 1.65
C GLY A 194 6.66 -3.07 2.17
N ARG A 195 5.74 -2.63 3.03
CA ARG A 195 5.70 -1.25 3.52
C ARG A 195 6.63 -1.09 4.70
N ASN A 196 7.39 0.00 4.72
CA ASN A 196 7.82 0.58 5.98
C ASN A 196 6.57 1.11 6.70
N GLU A 197 6.40 0.77 7.98
CA GLU A 197 5.23 1.09 8.83
C GLU A 197 4.90 2.59 8.87
N LEU A 198 5.83 3.44 8.44
CA LEU A 198 5.74 4.89 8.34
C LEU A 198 4.68 5.43 7.35
N LYS A 199 4.13 4.63 6.42
CA LYS A 199 3.06 5.09 5.51
C LYS A 199 1.68 4.70 6.04
N PRO A 200 0.87 5.65 6.52
CA PRO A 200 -0.44 5.35 7.09
C PRO A 200 -1.38 4.63 6.11
N VAL A 201 -2.27 3.84 6.70
CA VAL A 201 -3.38 3.12 6.06
C VAL A 201 -4.67 3.80 6.49
N ALA A 202 -5.56 4.06 5.53
CA ALA A 202 -6.88 4.60 5.83
C ALA A 202 -7.80 3.48 6.33
N ILE A 203 -8.94 3.84 6.93
CA ILE A 203 -10.04 2.92 7.17
C ILE A 203 -11.20 3.25 6.24
N CYS A 204 -11.97 2.23 5.87
CA CYS A 204 -13.26 2.37 5.21
C CYS A 204 -14.36 1.98 6.18
N VAL A 205 -15.45 2.74 6.17
CA VAL A 205 -16.63 2.54 7.03
C VAL A 205 -17.92 2.62 6.21
N ALA A 206 -19.03 2.23 6.82
CA ALA A 206 -20.32 2.13 6.14
C ALA A 206 -21.06 3.48 6.03
N ASP A 207 -21.00 4.30 7.07
CA ASP A 207 -21.79 5.51 7.19
C ASP A 207 -21.10 6.59 8.06
N ILE A 208 -21.71 7.77 8.11
CA ILE A 208 -21.21 8.92 8.86
C ILE A 208 -21.21 8.67 10.38
N LYS A 209 -22.10 7.82 10.91
CA LYS A 209 -22.10 7.47 12.34
C LYS A 209 -20.81 6.72 12.68
N ASP A 210 -20.34 5.85 11.80
CA ASP A 210 -19.03 5.23 11.96
C ASP A 210 -17.88 6.22 11.80
N VAL A 211 -17.97 7.23 10.91
CA VAL A 211 -16.95 8.30 10.82
C VAL A 211 -16.77 8.99 12.17
N ARG A 212 -17.89 9.40 12.81
CA ARG A 212 -17.93 10.01 14.15
C ARG A 212 -17.43 9.07 15.25
N LYS A 213 -17.60 7.76 15.06
CA LYS A 213 -17.20 6.75 16.04
C LYS A 213 -15.69 6.50 16.02
N TRP A 214 -15.06 6.53 14.84
CA TRP A 214 -13.65 6.15 14.68
C TRP A 214 -12.69 7.34 14.52
N GLY A 215 -13.20 8.53 14.23
CA GLY A 215 -12.44 9.78 14.18
C GLY A 215 -13.06 10.89 15.03
N GLU A 216 -12.24 11.81 15.50
CA GLU A 216 -12.68 13.04 16.15
C GLU A 216 -13.13 14.03 15.08
N THR A 217 -14.44 14.20 14.94
CA THR A 217 -15.02 15.05 13.89
C THR A 217 -15.99 16.08 14.41
N ASP A 218 -16.16 16.26 15.73
CA ASP A 218 -17.22 17.09 16.34
C ASP A 218 -17.30 18.54 15.80
N HIS A 219 -16.18 19.08 15.31
CA HIS A 219 -16.10 20.41 14.67
C HIS A 219 -16.57 20.44 13.21
N LEU A 220 -16.77 19.29 12.57
CA LEU A 220 -17.32 19.14 11.22
C LEU A 220 -18.84 19.00 11.32
N SER A 221 -19.61 19.76 10.56
CA SER A 221 -21.08 19.61 10.53
C SER A 221 -21.51 18.35 9.78
N ASP A 222 -22.72 17.86 10.05
CA ASP A 222 -23.26 16.70 9.34
C ASP A 222 -23.52 17.03 7.86
N GLU A 223 -23.91 18.25 7.53
CA GLU A 223 -24.10 18.70 6.15
C GLU A 223 -22.78 18.63 5.35
N LEU A 224 -21.68 19.08 5.95
CA LEU A 224 -20.35 18.97 5.35
C LEU A 224 -19.96 17.49 5.11
N LEU A 225 -20.15 16.63 6.12
CA LEU A 225 -19.83 15.21 5.98
C LEU A 225 -20.71 14.51 4.92
N ASN A 226 -21.98 14.88 4.80
CA ASN A 226 -22.89 14.38 3.77
C ASN A 226 -22.55 14.91 2.36
N GLU A 227 -21.94 16.09 2.23
CA GLU A 227 -21.45 16.58 0.92
C GLU A 227 -20.12 15.93 0.52
N LEU A 228 -19.28 15.57 1.50
CA LEU A 228 -18.02 14.88 1.27
C LEU A 228 -18.20 13.38 0.99
N PHE A 229 -19.15 12.72 1.66
CA PHE A 229 -19.35 11.27 1.60
C PHE A 229 -20.75 10.87 1.14
N PRO A 230 -20.89 9.70 0.48
CA PRO A 230 -19.84 8.83 -0.04
C PRO A 230 -19.07 9.46 -1.21
N GLY A 231 -17.84 9.01 -1.48
CA GLY A 231 -17.10 9.48 -2.66
C GLY A 231 -15.60 9.17 -2.66
N ALA A 232 -14.95 9.68 -3.71
CA ALA A 232 -13.51 9.60 -3.94
C ALA A 232 -12.67 10.55 -3.03
N VAL A 233 -13.01 10.61 -1.75
CA VAL A 233 -12.33 11.40 -0.71
C VAL A 233 -11.81 10.50 0.41
N THR A 234 -10.72 10.91 1.05
CA THR A 234 -10.22 10.32 2.29
C THR A 234 -10.02 11.45 3.28
N LEU A 235 -10.90 11.49 4.28
CA LEU A 235 -10.92 12.50 5.34
C LEU A 235 -9.89 12.14 6.41
N VAL A 236 -8.88 12.97 6.59
CA VAL A 236 -7.89 12.80 7.65
C VAL A 236 -8.29 13.65 8.85
N VAL A 237 -8.46 12.97 9.99
CA VAL A 237 -8.80 13.57 11.29
C VAL A 237 -8.02 12.88 12.40
N LYS A 238 -8.07 13.39 13.62
CA LYS A 238 -7.51 12.66 14.78
C LYS A 238 -8.29 11.36 14.99
N ARG A 239 -7.61 10.28 15.33
CA ARG A 239 -8.26 8.99 15.60
C ARG A 239 -8.96 9.03 16.95
N SER A 240 -10.17 8.46 17.03
CA SER A 240 -10.84 8.27 18.30
C SER A 240 -10.13 7.23 19.16
N SER A 241 -10.23 7.36 20.50
CA SER A 241 -9.79 6.33 21.45
C SER A 241 -10.45 4.97 21.25
N LYS A 242 -11.59 4.90 20.54
CA LYS A 242 -12.23 3.64 20.15
C LYS A 242 -11.40 2.87 19.10
N LEU A 243 -10.60 3.55 18.28
CA LEU A 243 -9.71 2.95 17.27
C LEU A 243 -8.32 2.68 17.87
N ASN A 244 -8.26 1.82 18.88
CA ASN A 244 -7.08 1.60 19.74
C ASN A 244 -6.17 0.43 19.31
N ASN A 245 -6.24 -0.05 18.07
CA ASN A 245 -5.32 -1.09 17.61
C ASN A 245 -3.91 -0.49 17.44
N PRO A 246 -2.91 -0.87 18.26
CA PRO A 246 -1.58 -0.24 18.22
C PRO A 246 -0.82 -0.53 16.92
N GLU A 247 -1.14 -1.63 16.23
CA GLU A 247 -0.54 -1.95 14.94
C GLU A 247 -1.07 -1.09 13.81
N LEU A 248 -2.25 -0.48 13.96
CA LEU A 248 -2.82 0.37 12.92
C LEU A 248 -2.13 1.74 12.97
N ASN A 249 -1.21 1.97 12.04
CA ASN A 249 -0.45 3.23 11.91
C ASN A 249 0.26 3.60 13.24
N PRO A 250 1.26 2.82 13.66
CA PRO A 250 1.95 3.01 14.94
C PRO A 250 2.58 4.41 15.02
N GLY A 251 2.41 5.07 16.16
CA GLY A 251 2.97 6.41 16.41
C GLY A 251 2.31 7.58 15.66
N VAL A 252 1.23 7.33 14.91
CA VAL A 252 0.50 8.37 14.18
C VAL A 252 -0.78 8.69 14.93
N GLU A 253 -1.09 9.95 15.22
CA GLU A 253 -2.34 10.32 15.91
C GLU A 253 -3.53 10.45 14.95
N LYS A 254 -3.25 10.78 13.68
CA LYS A 254 -4.28 10.94 12.66
C LYS A 254 -4.69 9.62 12.01
N ILE A 255 -5.89 9.58 11.45
CA ILE A 255 -6.42 8.48 10.65
C ILE A 255 -7.16 9.03 9.43
N GLY A 256 -6.94 8.41 8.26
CA GLY A 256 -7.76 8.65 7.08
C GLY A 256 -9.02 7.78 7.13
N ILE A 257 -10.19 8.36 6.96
CA ILE A 257 -11.49 7.67 6.95
C ILE A 257 -12.13 7.86 5.57
N ARG A 258 -12.73 6.80 5.04
CA ARG A 258 -13.39 6.79 3.75
C ARG A 258 -14.76 6.13 3.83
N ILE A 259 -15.71 6.68 3.08
CA ILE A 259 -16.97 6.04 2.70
C ILE A 259 -16.98 6.02 1.18
N THR A 260 -16.84 4.84 0.59
CA THR A 260 -16.77 4.66 -0.88
C THR A 260 -18.15 4.63 -1.52
N GLU A 261 -18.29 5.06 -2.78
CA GLU A 261 -19.53 4.88 -3.56
C GLU A 261 -19.71 3.46 -4.13
N CYS A 262 -18.66 2.63 -4.11
CA CYS A 262 -18.75 1.26 -4.62
C CYS A 262 -19.65 0.38 -3.73
N GLN A 263 -20.75 -0.11 -4.31
CA GLN A 263 -21.78 -0.87 -3.60
C GLN A 263 -21.26 -2.13 -2.90
N PHE A 264 -20.29 -2.83 -3.50
CA PHE A 264 -19.78 -4.07 -2.94
C PHE A 264 -19.07 -3.85 -1.60
N ILE A 265 -18.08 -2.97 -1.56
CA ILE A 265 -17.35 -2.62 -0.32
C ILE A 265 -18.26 -1.93 0.71
N GLN A 266 -19.24 -1.13 0.27
CA GLN A 266 -20.29 -0.58 1.13
C GLN A 266 -21.07 -1.66 1.88
N ASN A 267 -21.54 -2.68 1.15
CA ASN A 267 -22.25 -3.80 1.75
C ASN A 267 -21.35 -4.61 2.68
N VAL A 268 -20.07 -4.80 2.33
CA VAL A 268 -19.08 -5.45 3.20
C VAL A 268 -18.92 -4.68 4.52
N CYS A 269 -18.76 -3.35 4.48
CA CYS A 269 -18.65 -2.52 5.68
C CYS A 269 -19.90 -2.64 6.57
N LYS A 270 -21.10 -2.56 5.97
CA LYS A 270 -22.38 -2.65 6.68
C LYS A 270 -22.55 -4.00 7.37
N GLU A 271 -22.22 -5.09 6.68
CA GLU A 271 -22.37 -6.46 7.21
C GLU A 271 -21.27 -6.80 8.24
N PHE A 272 -20.05 -6.29 8.04
CA PHE A 272 -18.91 -6.53 8.93
C PHE A 272 -19.00 -5.73 10.25
N LYS A 273 -19.67 -4.57 10.24
CA LYS A 273 -19.97 -3.73 11.44
C LYS A 273 -18.75 -3.23 12.22
N LYS A 274 -17.57 -3.27 11.60
CA LYS A 274 -16.29 -2.79 12.13
C LYS A 274 -15.51 -2.09 11.02
N PRO A 275 -14.60 -1.16 11.35
CA PRO A 275 -13.78 -0.49 10.35
C PRO A 275 -12.88 -1.51 9.66
N ILE A 276 -12.78 -1.41 8.36
CA ILE A 276 -11.83 -2.19 7.57
C ILE A 276 -10.68 -1.27 7.19
N ALA A 277 -9.45 -1.72 7.38
CA ALA A 277 -8.28 -1.02 6.88
C ALA A 277 -8.32 -1.09 5.34
N LEU A 278 -7.98 0.00 4.67
CA LEU A 278 -8.03 0.12 3.22
C LEU A 278 -6.77 0.81 2.69
N THR A 279 -6.11 0.16 1.75
CA THR A 279 -4.98 0.71 0.99
C THR A 279 -5.06 0.24 -0.45
N SER A 280 -4.40 0.92 -1.39
CA SER A 280 -4.42 0.51 -2.81
C SER A 280 -3.77 -0.86 -3.02
N ALA A 281 -4.25 -1.64 -4.00
CA ALA A 281 -3.79 -2.99 -4.32
C ALA A 281 -2.58 -3.02 -5.25
N ASN A 282 -1.47 -2.45 -4.81
CA ASN A 282 -0.20 -2.40 -5.54
C ASN A 282 0.96 -2.69 -4.58
N LYS A 283 2.08 -3.24 -5.05
CA LYS A 283 3.33 -3.14 -4.28
C LYS A 283 3.65 -1.66 -4.03
N SER A 284 4.31 -1.35 -2.92
CA SER A 284 4.70 0.03 -2.62
C SER A 284 5.42 0.65 -3.81
N SER A 285 5.13 1.93 -4.10
CA SER A 285 5.65 2.69 -5.26
C SER A 285 5.23 2.24 -6.68
N SER A 286 4.42 1.18 -6.83
CA SER A 286 3.87 0.78 -8.14
C SER A 286 2.64 1.62 -8.54
N LYS A 287 2.24 1.57 -9.81
CA LYS A 287 1.02 2.25 -10.30
C LYS A 287 -0.23 1.77 -9.57
N SER A 288 -1.22 2.65 -9.43
CA SER A 288 -2.55 2.28 -8.93
C SER A 288 -3.23 1.30 -9.87
N THR A 289 -3.97 0.34 -9.30
CA THR A 289 -4.51 -0.79 -10.06
C THR A 289 -5.99 -0.62 -10.39
N LEU A 290 -6.32 -0.73 -11.68
CA LEU A 290 -7.69 -0.63 -12.20
C LEU A 290 -8.30 -2.00 -12.56
N ASN A 291 -7.47 -3.03 -12.63
CA ASN A 291 -7.87 -4.39 -12.96
C ASN A 291 -7.17 -5.37 -12.02
N VAL A 292 -7.86 -6.46 -11.65
CA VAL A 292 -7.32 -7.51 -10.78
C VAL A 292 -6.02 -8.13 -11.31
N ASN A 293 -5.87 -8.17 -12.64
CA ASN A 293 -4.70 -8.72 -13.31
C ASN A 293 -3.44 -7.89 -13.08
N GLU A 294 -3.56 -6.60 -12.72
CA GLU A 294 -2.41 -5.71 -12.51
C GLU A 294 -1.67 -5.98 -11.18
N PHE A 295 -2.24 -6.80 -10.29
CA PHE A 295 -1.63 -7.19 -9.02
C PHE A 295 -1.66 -8.71 -8.77
N LYS A 296 -1.62 -9.52 -9.85
CA LYS A 296 -1.58 -11.00 -9.74
C LYS A 296 -0.50 -11.52 -8.82
N GLU A 297 0.65 -10.85 -8.81
CA GLU A 297 1.78 -11.17 -7.94
C GLU A 297 1.42 -11.17 -6.44
N LEU A 298 0.38 -10.45 -6.01
CA LEU A 298 -0.06 -10.40 -4.62
C LEU A 298 -1.09 -11.49 -4.28
N TRP A 299 -1.69 -12.16 -5.27
CA TRP A 299 -2.82 -13.07 -5.04
C TRP A 299 -2.46 -14.23 -4.12
N ASN A 300 -1.20 -14.70 -4.17
CA ASN A 300 -0.72 -15.79 -3.33
C ASN A 300 -0.78 -15.48 -1.84
N ASP A 301 -0.60 -14.22 -1.46
CA ASP A 301 -0.63 -13.78 -0.06
C ASP A 301 -2.04 -13.36 0.42
N LEU A 302 -3.00 -13.25 -0.51
CA LEU A 302 -4.37 -12.85 -0.22
C LEU A 302 -5.25 -14.08 0.05
N GLY A 303 -6.25 -13.89 0.91
CA GLY A 303 -7.31 -14.86 1.15
C GLY A 303 -8.26 -14.99 -0.04
N ALA A 304 -8.56 -13.87 -0.72
CA ALA A 304 -9.37 -13.82 -1.93
C ALA A 304 -9.18 -12.49 -2.66
N VAL A 305 -9.51 -12.48 -3.95
CA VAL A 305 -9.58 -11.29 -4.82
C VAL A 305 -11.02 -11.16 -5.31
N PHE A 306 -11.70 -10.10 -4.89
CA PHE A 306 -13.04 -9.81 -5.38
C PHE A 306 -12.94 -8.99 -6.66
N ASP A 307 -13.47 -9.50 -7.76
CA ASP A 307 -13.36 -8.90 -9.10
C ASP A 307 -14.71 -8.32 -9.54
N ALA A 308 -14.72 -7.04 -9.89
CA ALA A 308 -15.85 -6.33 -10.48
C ALA A 308 -15.58 -5.91 -11.94
N GLY A 309 -14.52 -6.45 -12.55
CA GLY A 309 -14.01 -6.03 -13.84
C GLY A 309 -13.13 -4.76 -13.75
N PRO A 310 -12.85 -4.13 -14.90
CA PRO A 310 -12.09 -2.89 -14.96
C PRO A 310 -12.84 -1.72 -14.28
N LEU A 311 -12.20 -1.06 -13.32
CA LEU A 311 -12.76 0.12 -12.62
C LEU A 311 -12.61 1.43 -13.42
N GLY A 312 -11.77 1.41 -14.46
CA GLY A 312 -11.51 2.54 -15.35
C GLY A 312 -10.68 2.10 -16.55
N LEU A 313 -10.66 2.93 -17.59
CA LEU A 313 -9.97 2.64 -18.85
C LEU A 313 -8.83 3.62 -19.15
N SER A 314 -8.68 4.69 -18.37
CA SER A 314 -7.72 5.76 -18.63
C SER A 314 -6.72 5.98 -17.47
N GLU A 315 -5.53 6.48 -17.78
CA GLU A 315 -4.52 6.89 -16.79
C GLU A 315 -5.05 8.00 -15.86
N LYS A 316 -5.95 8.88 -16.33
CA LYS A 316 -6.61 9.88 -15.47
C LYS A 316 -7.46 9.24 -14.37
N GLN A 317 -8.08 8.09 -14.64
CA GLN A 317 -8.86 7.33 -13.65
C GLN A 317 -7.99 6.54 -12.67
N ARG A 318 -6.66 6.44 -12.91
CA ARG A 318 -5.71 5.88 -11.92
C ARG A 318 -5.43 6.85 -10.76
N ALA A 319 -5.85 8.10 -10.88
CA ALA A 319 -5.83 9.05 -9.78
C ALA A 319 -6.70 8.49 -8.64
N ALA A 320 -6.04 8.15 -7.52
CA ALA A 320 -6.73 7.65 -6.34
C ALA A 320 -7.59 8.75 -5.69
N SER A 321 -8.24 8.42 -4.58
CA SER A 321 -9.01 9.40 -3.80
C SER A 321 -8.17 10.62 -3.42
N THR A 322 -8.79 11.79 -3.38
CA THR A 322 -8.18 12.97 -2.77
C THR A 322 -8.07 12.75 -1.28
N VAL A 323 -6.92 13.08 -0.69
CA VAL A 323 -6.71 13.01 0.76
C VAL A 323 -6.70 14.43 1.30
N ILE A 324 -7.67 14.75 2.13
CA ILE A 324 -7.84 16.06 2.76
C ILE A 324 -7.71 15.92 4.27
N ASP A 325 -6.89 16.76 4.87
CA ASP A 325 -6.77 16.91 6.31
C ASP A 325 -7.75 17.98 6.80
N LEU A 326 -8.71 17.58 7.63
CA LEU A 326 -9.61 18.46 8.37
C LEU A 326 -9.47 18.24 9.88
N SER A 327 -8.29 17.79 10.35
CA SER A 327 -8.04 17.54 11.78
C SER A 327 -7.98 18.81 12.63
N VAL A 328 -7.83 19.97 11.99
CA VAL A 328 -7.78 21.28 12.65
C VAL A 328 -9.09 22.01 12.33
N PRO A 329 -9.82 22.55 13.33
CA PRO A 329 -11.04 23.32 13.09
C PRO A 329 -10.81 24.48 12.11
N GLU A 330 -11.78 24.67 11.20
CA GLU A 330 -11.80 25.74 10.19
C GLU A 330 -10.61 25.77 9.22
N ARG A 331 -9.75 24.74 9.24
CA ARG A 331 -8.57 24.64 8.39
C ARG A 331 -8.55 23.35 7.60
N PHE A 332 -8.14 23.42 6.35
CA PHE A 332 -7.95 22.24 5.52
C PHE A 332 -6.57 22.19 4.89
N LYS A 333 -6.07 20.98 4.61
CA LYS A 333 -4.86 20.78 3.83
C LYS A 333 -5.04 19.61 2.87
N ILE A 334 -4.75 19.81 1.60
CA ILE A 334 -4.71 18.70 0.64
C ILE A 334 -3.38 17.96 0.82
N ILE A 335 -3.44 16.79 1.45
CA ILE A 335 -2.26 15.89 1.60
C ILE A 335 -1.93 15.22 0.27
N ARG A 336 -2.96 14.83 -0.48
CA ARG A 336 -2.81 14.19 -1.78
C ARG A 336 -3.89 14.66 -2.75
N TRP A 337 -3.44 15.20 -3.87
CA TRP A 337 -4.29 15.51 -5.01
C TRP A 337 -4.79 14.22 -5.66
N GLY A 338 -6.11 14.06 -5.70
CA GLY A 338 -6.80 12.94 -6.32
C GLY A 338 -7.89 13.43 -7.27
N ILE A 339 -8.71 12.50 -7.77
CA ILE A 339 -9.71 12.79 -8.82
C ILE A 339 -10.77 13.82 -8.39
N ALA A 340 -11.03 13.96 -7.10
CA ALA A 340 -12.08 14.83 -6.55
C ALA A 340 -11.53 16.14 -5.94
N ALA A 341 -10.26 16.49 -6.16
CA ALA A 341 -9.60 17.57 -5.43
C ALA A 341 -10.32 18.92 -5.57
N GLU A 342 -10.58 19.36 -6.79
CA GLU A 342 -11.28 20.64 -7.07
C GLU A 342 -12.68 20.68 -6.44
N LYS A 343 -13.45 19.58 -6.57
CA LYS A 343 -14.78 19.44 -5.96
C LYS A 343 -14.71 19.52 -4.42
N ILE A 344 -13.72 18.89 -3.81
CA ILE A 344 -13.60 18.86 -2.34
C ILE A 344 -13.19 20.24 -1.82
N ILE A 345 -12.28 20.94 -2.51
CA ILE A 345 -11.87 22.30 -2.15
C ILE A 345 -13.09 23.22 -2.16
N SER A 346 -13.89 23.21 -3.23
CA SER A 346 -15.08 24.06 -3.31
C SER A 346 -16.13 23.74 -2.25
N ILE A 347 -16.27 22.47 -1.87
CA ILE A 347 -17.12 22.06 -0.73
C ILE A 347 -16.58 22.67 0.56
N VAL A 348 -15.32 22.44 0.93
CA VAL A 348 -14.84 22.90 2.25
C VAL A 348 -14.78 24.43 2.36
N GLU A 349 -14.50 25.13 1.26
CA GLU A 349 -14.54 26.60 1.20
C GLU A 349 -15.96 27.15 1.41
N LYS A 350 -16.98 26.49 0.84
CA LYS A 350 -18.40 26.82 1.08
C LYS A 350 -18.77 26.73 2.58
N TYR A 351 -18.10 25.86 3.33
CA TYR A 351 -18.27 25.72 4.79
C TYR A 351 -17.26 26.56 5.59
N ASN A 352 -16.66 27.59 4.98
CA ASN A 352 -15.72 28.55 5.59
C ASN A 352 -14.39 27.96 6.07
N PHE A 353 -13.99 26.78 5.60
CA PHE A 353 -12.64 26.28 5.86
C PHE A 353 -11.62 27.04 5.03
N ARG A 354 -10.49 27.37 5.63
CA ARG A 354 -9.36 28.05 4.96
C ARG A 354 -8.20 27.10 4.79
N GLU A 355 -7.43 27.26 3.73
CA GLU A 355 -6.23 26.45 3.55
C GLU A 355 -5.25 26.69 4.71
N ALA A 356 -4.67 25.61 5.22
CA ALA A 356 -3.62 25.66 6.24
C ALA A 356 -2.28 26.00 5.57
N GLU A 357 -1.55 26.94 6.16
CA GLU A 357 -0.22 27.36 5.68
C GLU A 357 0.82 26.22 5.70
#